data_AF-A0A527CY20-F1
#
_entry.id   AF-A0A527CY20-F1
#
_cell.length_a   1.000
_cell.length_b   1.000
_cell.length_c   1.000
_cell.angle_alpha   90.00
_cell.angle_beta   90.00
_cell.angle_gamma   90.00
#
_symmetry.space_group_name_H-M   'P 1'
#
loop_
_entity.id
_entity.type
_entity.pdbx_description
1 polymer ?
#
loop_
_entity_poly.entity_id
_entity_poly.type
_entity_poly.pdbx_seq_one_letter_code
_entity_poly.pdbx_strand_id
1 'polypeptide(L)' 'LPGETLLEAARQCGIYVPTACQQGVCGTCRIAKLSGEVAMDDLGGLTTEEQSGGYVLACCSRPQGPVSLDL' A
#
# COMPACT_ATOMS: atom_id res chain seq x y z
N LEU A 1 -13.70 3.36 -3.60
CA LEU A 1 -14.20 3.29 -4.99
C LEU A 1 -13.22 2.54 -5.89
N PRO A 2 -13.68 1.90 -6.99
CA PRO A 2 -12.78 1.24 -7.93
C PRO A 2 -11.75 2.25 -8.43
N GLY A 3 -10.47 1.95 -8.19
CA GLY A 3 -9.37 2.85 -8.51
C GLY A 3 -8.96 3.83 -7.40
N GLU A 4 -9.32 3.60 -6.14
CA GLU A 4 -8.65 4.27 -5.01
C GLU A 4 -7.45 3.45 -4.51
N THR A 5 -6.50 4.12 -3.89
CA THR A 5 -5.33 3.51 -3.27
C THR A 5 -5.62 3.08 -1.82
N LEU A 6 -4.83 2.17 -1.28
CA LEU A 6 -4.94 1.78 0.13
C LEU A 6 -4.79 2.98 1.07
N LEU A 7 -3.96 3.97 0.72
CA LEU A 7 -3.79 5.21 1.47
C LEU A 7 -5.07 6.04 1.50
N GLU A 8 -5.76 6.16 0.37
CA GLU A 8 -7.04 6.89 0.29
C GLU A 8 -8.13 6.17 1.09
N ALA A 9 -8.20 4.84 0.97
CA ALA A 9 -9.12 4.03 1.77
C ALA A 9 -8.85 4.16 3.28
N ALA A 10 -7.58 4.07 3.70
CA ALA A 10 -7.19 4.25 5.10
C ALA A 10 -7.57 5.63 5.63
N ARG A 11 -7.33 6.69 4.84
CA ARG A 11 -7.70 8.07 5.18
C ARG A 11 -9.21 8.26 5.34
N GLN A 12 -10.02 7.66 4.46
CA GLN A 12 -11.48 7.70 4.57
C GLN A 12 -11.97 7.04 5.87
N CYS A 13 -11.28 5.99 6.32
CA CYS A 13 -11.53 5.33 7.59
C CYS A 13 -10.94 6.05 8.81
N GLY A 14 -10.26 7.19 8.62
CA GLY A 14 -9.58 7.93 9.69
C GLY A 14 -8.30 7.25 10.20
N ILE A 15 -7.76 6.27 9.48
CA ILE A 15 -6.53 5.57 9.83
C ILE A 15 -5.34 6.36 9.29
N TYR A 16 -4.36 6.62 10.16
CA TYR A 16 -3.15 7.33 9.80
C TYR A 16 -2.11 6.36 9.21
N VAL A 17 -1.63 6.69 8.01
CA VAL A 17 -0.53 5.97 7.35
C VAL A 17 0.63 6.94 7.11
N PRO A 18 1.84 6.65 7.63
CA PRO A 18 3.02 7.47 7.39
C PRO A 18 3.26 7.62 5.88
N THR A 19 3.40 8.85 5.40
CA THR A 19 3.49 9.12 3.97
C THR A 19 4.42 10.30 3.70
N ALA A 20 5.29 10.18 2.68
CA ALA A 20 6.18 11.26 2.24
C ALA A 20 6.00 11.59 0.74
N CYS A 21 6.48 10.74 -0.17
CA CYS A 21 6.52 11.07 -1.61
C CYS A 21 5.18 10.93 -2.37
N GLN A 22 4.28 10.05 -1.90
CA GLN A 22 3.03 9.66 -2.58
C GLN A 22 3.18 9.13 -4.01
N GLN A 23 4.38 8.70 -4.39
CA GLN A 23 4.72 8.27 -5.76
C GLN A 23 5.33 6.87 -5.82
N GLY A 24 5.40 6.14 -4.70
CA GLY A 24 5.95 4.78 -4.71
C GLY A 24 7.49 4.69 -4.77
N VAL A 25 8.21 5.76 -4.43
CA VAL A 25 9.70 5.81 -4.48
C VAL A 25 10.39 5.78 -3.12
N CYS A 26 9.73 6.16 -2.02
CA CYS A 26 10.41 6.43 -0.74
C CYS A 26 10.21 5.37 0.35
N GLY A 27 9.31 4.40 0.17
CA GLY A 27 9.05 3.35 1.18
C GLY A 27 8.30 3.80 2.45
N THR A 28 8.08 5.09 2.69
CA THR A 28 7.48 5.59 3.95
C THR A 28 6.08 5.04 4.23
N CYS A 29 5.29 4.80 3.18
CA CYS A 29 3.93 4.26 3.28
C CYS A 29 3.87 2.74 3.19
N ARG A 30 4.97 2.05 3.56
CA ARG A 30 5.04 0.59 3.61
C ARG A 30 4.14 0.05 4.71
N ILE A 31 3.33 -0.93 4.34
CA ILE A 31 2.37 -1.61 5.21
C ILE A 31 2.45 -3.11 4.94
N ALA A 32 2.30 -3.94 5.96
CA ALA A 32 2.24 -5.39 5.77
C ALA A 32 0.83 -5.79 5.31
N LYS A 33 0.77 -6.51 4.18
CA LYS A 33 -0.46 -7.11 3.66
C LYS A 33 -0.62 -8.51 4.23
N LEU A 34 -1.63 -8.70 5.05
CA LEU A 34 -1.94 -9.99 5.68
C LEU A 34 -2.65 -10.94 4.71
N SER A 35 -3.52 -10.42 3.85
CA SER A 35 -4.27 -11.22 2.87
C SER A 35 -4.79 -10.38 1.71
N GLY A 36 -5.20 -11.04 0.61
CA GLY A 36 -5.75 -10.41 -0.57
C GLY A 36 -4.71 -10.00 -1.62
N GLU A 37 -5.18 -9.39 -2.70
CA GLU A 37 -4.34 -8.97 -3.83
C GLU A 37 -4.47 -7.47 -4.08
N VAL A 38 -3.34 -6.87 -4.44
CA VAL A 38 -3.25 -5.46 -4.79
C VAL A 38 -2.43 -5.33 -6.08
N ALA A 39 -2.85 -4.43 -6.96
CA ALA A 39 -1.99 -3.97 -8.04
C ALA A 39 -1.17 -2.79 -7.51
N MET A 40 0.15 -2.89 -7.63
CA MET A 40 1.06 -1.88 -7.11
C MET A 40 1.88 -1.32 -8.27
N ASP A 41 1.85 0.00 -8.42
CA ASP A 41 2.74 0.74 -9.32
C ASP A 41 3.91 1.28 -8.49
N ASP A 42 4.84 0.40 -8.10
CA ASP A 42 6.03 0.82 -7.36
C ASP A 42 7.11 1.35 -8.30
N LEU A 43 7.83 2.38 -7.85
CA LEU A 43 8.95 2.97 -8.57
C LEU A 43 10.27 2.68 -7.82
N GLY A 44 10.36 1.48 -7.21
CA GLY A 44 11.51 1.06 -6.41
C GLY A 44 11.46 1.47 -4.94
N GLY A 45 10.28 1.81 -4.41
CA GLY A 45 10.09 2.15 -3.00
C GLY A 45 10.09 0.95 -2.04
N LEU A 46 10.11 -0.28 -2.56
CA LEU A 46 10.30 -1.53 -1.80
C LEU A 46 11.33 -2.40 -2.49
N THR A 47 12.11 -3.15 -1.71
CA THR A 47 12.96 -4.21 -2.27
C THR A 47 12.14 -5.43 -2.65
N THR A 48 12.69 -6.27 -3.52
CA THR A 48 12.04 -7.53 -3.95
C THR A 48 11.75 -8.45 -2.76
N GLU A 49 12.61 -8.46 -1.75
CA GLU A 49 12.43 -9.23 -0.51
C GLU A 49 11.27 -8.70 0.32
N GLU A 50 11.10 -7.38 0.40
CA GLU A 50 9.97 -6.78 1.11
C GLU A 50 8.65 -7.10 0.40
N GLN A 51 8.62 -7.00 -0.93
CA GLN A 51 7.44 -7.38 -1.71
C GLN A 51 7.09 -8.86 -1.52
N SER A 52 8.10 -9.73 -1.57
CA SER A 52 7.94 -11.17 -1.34
C SER A 52 7.54 -11.50 0.10
N GLY A 53 7.94 -10.66 1.06
CA GLY A 53 7.52 -10.72 2.46
C GLY A 53 6.10 -10.22 2.71
N GLY A 54 5.38 -9.81 1.66
CA GLY A 54 4.00 -9.34 1.76
C GLY A 54 3.87 -7.85 2.10
N TYR A 55 4.93 -7.06 1.98
CA TYR A 55 4.82 -5.61 2.15
C TYR A 55 4.32 -4.92 0.88
N VAL A 56 3.54 -3.86 1.07
CA VAL A 56 2.95 -3.06 -0.01
C VAL A 56 3.08 -1.57 0.30
N LEU A 57 3.09 -0.72 -0.73
CA LEU A 57 3.10 0.73 -0.56
C LEU A 57 1.68 1.27 -0.67
N ALA A 58 1.13 1.77 0.44
CA ALA A 58 -0.26 2.18 0.46
C ALA A 58 -0.58 3.33 -0.50
N CYS A 59 0.38 4.20 -0.82
CA CYS A 59 0.15 5.34 -1.70
C CYS A 59 -0.01 4.99 -3.18
N CYS A 60 0.44 3.80 -3.61
CA CYS A 60 0.38 3.37 -5.01
C CYS A 60 -0.13 1.93 -5.18
N SER A 61 -0.66 1.33 -4.11
CA SER A 61 -1.32 0.03 -4.15
C SER A 61 -2.82 0.19 -4.27
N ARG A 62 -3.42 -0.50 -5.23
CA ARG A 62 -4.87 -0.53 -5.49
C ARG A 62 -5.41 -1.92 -5.22
N PRO A 63 -6.40 -2.09 -4.33
CA PRO A 63 -6.98 -3.39 -4.01
C PRO A 63 -7.70 -3.98 -5.22
N GLN A 64 -7.46 -5.26 -5.51
CA GLN A 64 -8.16 -6.03 -6.57
C GLN A 64 -9.37 -6.80 -6.03
N GLY A 65 -9.66 -6.65 -4.74
CA GLY A 65 -10.72 -7.35 -4.02
C GLY A 65 -10.62 -7.06 -2.52
N PRO A 66 -11.18 -7.93 -1.66
CA PRO A 66 -10.98 -7.86 -0.22
C PRO A 66 -9.50 -8.02 0.14
N VAL A 67 -8.96 -7.08 0.92
CA VAL A 67 -7.55 -7.07 1.36
C VAL A 67 -7.51 -6.80 2.86
N SER A 68 -6.60 -7.47 3.58
CA SER A 68 -6.35 -7.20 4.99
C SER A 68 -4.94 -6.66 5.17
N LEU A 69 -4.80 -5.59 5.95
CA LEU A 69 -3.56 -4.88 6.21
C LEU A 69 -3.29 -4.82 7.72
N ASP A 70 -2.02 -4.79 8.10
CA ASP A 70 -1.57 -4.55 9.48
C ASP A 70 -1.30 -3.04 9.65
N LEU A 71 -2.27 -2.32 10.24
CA LEU A 71 -2.32 -0.85 10.36
C LEU A 71 -2.29 -0.37 11.81
#